data_AF-E5VHB6-F1
#
_entry.id   AF-E5VHB6-F1
#
_cell.length_a   1.000
_cell.length_b   1.000
_cell.length_c   1.000
_cell.angle_alpha   90.00
_cell.angle_beta   90.00
_cell.angle_gamma   90.00
#
_symmetry.space_group_name_H-M   'P 1'
#
loop_
_entity.id
_entity.type
_entity.pdbx_description
1 polymer ?
#
loop_
_entity_poly.entity_id
_entity_poly.type
_entity_poly.pdbx_seq_one_letter_code
_entity_poly.pdbx_strand_id
1 'polypeptide(L)'
;MKSIKIILCICFGILISNTTIMASTSQTNTVVETFSDGSYIESSISFPSTSKALSSSSTKTASKTSTYKNNSGKTLWSVTVTGSFTYNGSTSKCIRSTVSTTCPDRNWKIIKSFANKTDSTASATVSTAQYLNGIHMRTINRTIKLTCSKTGKLS
;
A
#
# COMPACT_ATOMS: atom_id res chain seq x y z
N MET A 1 -14.27 -47.31 -57.86
CA MET A 1 -15.70 -47.28 -57.45
C MET A 1 -15.73 -47.93 -56.05
N LYS A 2 -15.98 -47.27 -54.91
CA LYS A 2 -16.84 -46.14 -54.52
C LYS A 2 -16.16 -45.47 -53.29
N SER A 3 -15.62 -44.25 -53.43
CA SER A 3 -16.18 -42.96 -52.93
C SER A 3 -16.16 -42.72 -51.40
N ILE A 4 -14.98 -42.34 -50.89
CA ILE A 4 -14.62 -41.11 -50.12
C ILE A 4 -15.73 -40.20 -49.51
N LYS A 5 -15.41 -39.68 -48.30
CA LYS A 5 -15.95 -38.54 -47.51
C LYS A 5 -17.22 -38.85 -46.69
N ILE A 6 -17.34 -38.50 -45.40
CA ILE A 6 -17.10 -37.19 -44.76
C ILE A 6 -16.64 -37.38 -43.30
N ILE A 7 -15.50 -36.78 -42.97
CA ILE A 7 -15.06 -36.47 -41.60
C ILE A 7 -15.85 -35.22 -41.16
N LEU A 8 -16.76 -35.35 -40.19
CA LEU A 8 -17.47 -34.20 -39.63
C LEU A 8 -16.77 -33.72 -38.35
N CYS A 9 -15.98 -32.69 -38.56
CA CYS A 9 -15.34 -31.83 -37.58
C CYS A 9 -16.40 -31.17 -36.67
N ILE A 10 -16.38 -31.43 -35.37
CA ILE A 10 -17.07 -30.59 -34.36
C ILE A 10 -15.99 -30.03 -33.43
N CYS A 11 -15.28 -29.03 -33.95
CA CYS A 11 -14.56 -28.03 -33.18
C CYS A 11 -15.52 -26.86 -32.95
N PHE A 12 -16.10 -26.68 -31.76
CA PHE A 12 -16.36 -25.33 -31.24
C PHE A 12 -16.79 -25.33 -29.77
N GLY A 13 -16.07 -24.55 -28.95
CA GLY A 13 -16.75 -23.76 -27.93
C GLY A 13 -16.74 -24.28 -26.49
N ILE A 14 -15.61 -24.78 -25.96
CA ILE A 14 -15.40 -24.61 -24.51
C ILE A 14 -14.74 -23.25 -24.34
N LEU A 15 -15.62 -22.25 -24.17
CA LEU A 15 -15.30 -20.90 -23.80
C LEU A 15 -14.34 -20.93 -22.61
N ILE A 16 -13.16 -20.39 -22.87
CA ILE A 16 -12.15 -20.03 -21.89
C ILE A 16 -12.82 -18.98 -21.00
N SER A 17 -13.48 -19.39 -19.93
CA SER A 17 -13.85 -18.47 -18.87
C SER A 17 -12.54 -18.06 -18.19
N ASN A 18 -11.91 -17.02 -18.75
CA ASN A 18 -10.91 -16.23 -18.05
C ASN A 18 -11.63 -15.61 -16.85
N THR A 19 -11.81 -16.38 -15.78
CA THR A 19 -12.16 -15.82 -14.49
C THR A 19 -10.95 -15.02 -14.08
N THR A 20 -11.03 -13.70 -14.27
CA THR A 20 -10.13 -12.77 -13.62
C THR A 20 -10.36 -12.95 -12.12
N ILE A 21 -9.53 -13.78 -11.49
CA ILE A 21 -9.46 -13.85 -10.03
C ILE A 21 -9.04 -12.45 -9.59
N MET A 22 -10.01 -11.67 -9.12
CA MET A 22 -9.75 -10.39 -8.50
C MET A 22 -9.01 -10.71 -7.21
N ALA A 23 -7.70 -10.48 -7.20
CA ALA A 23 -6.87 -10.68 -6.02
C ALA A 23 -7.45 -9.83 -4.89
N SER A 24 -7.93 -10.49 -3.83
CA SER A 24 -8.38 -9.83 -2.62
C SER A 24 -7.18 -9.12 -2.00
N THR A 25 -7.23 -7.80 -1.92
CA THR A 25 -6.22 -7.01 -1.21
C THR A 25 -6.32 -7.36 0.28
N SER A 26 -5.44 -8.24 0.77
CA SER A 26 -5.35 -8.57 2.20
C SER A 26 -4.80 -7.36 2.96
N GLN A 27 -5.68 -6.45 3.35
CA GLN A 27 -5.36 -5.28 4.17
C GLN A 27 -5.59 -5.62 5.63
N THR A 28 -4.52 -5.92 6.37
CA THR A 28 -4.58 -6.07 7.82
C THR A 28 -4.29 -4.72 8.46
N ASN A 29 -5.26 -4.16 9.18
CA ASN A 29 -5.06 -2.95 9.98
C ASN A 29 -4.55 -3.35 11.37
N THR A 30 -3.49 -2.71 11.84
CA THR A 30 -2.94 -2.88 13.18
C THR A 30 -2.91 -1.56 13.91
N VAL A 31 -3.42 -1.52 15.15
CA VAL A 31 -3.25 -0.34 16.01
C VAL A 31 -1.80 -0.34 16.48
N VAL A 32 -1.07 0.73 16.15
CA VAL A 32 0.36 0.87 16.45
C VAL A 32 0.62 1.77 17.66
N GLU A 33 -0.34 2.63 18.01
CA GLU A 33 -0.24 3.54 19.14
C GLU A 33 -1.62 4.01 19.59
N THR A 34 -1.79 4.21 20.89
CA THR A 34 -3.00 4.79 21.50
C THR A 34 -2.57 5.89 22.47
N PHE A 35 -3.29 7.01 22.46
CA PHE A 35 -3.00 8.18 23.28
C PHE A 35 -3.96 8.25 24.47
N SER A 36 -3.61 9.06 25.47
CA SER A 36 -4.40 9.22 26.71
C SER A 36 -5.80 9.79 26.50
N ASP A 37 -6.02 10.54 25.41
CA ASP A 37 -7.33 11.07 25.01
C ASP A 37 -8.20 10.04 24.25
N GLY A 38 -7.70 8.81 24.10
CA GLY A 38 -8.35 7.71 23.38
C GLY A 38 -8.20 7.80 21.87
N SER A 39 -7.53 8.82 21.32
CA SER A 39 -7.12 8.82 19.92
C SER A 39 -6.08 7.73 19.67
N TYR A 40 -5.93 7.29 18.43
CA TYR A 40 -5.02 6.20 18.08
C TYR A 40 -4.52 6.31 16.64
N ILE A 41 -3.43 5.60 16.37
CA ILE A 41 -2.90 5.42 15.02
C ILE A 41 -3.06 3.95 14.64
N GLU A 42 -3.69 3.71 13.50
CA GLU A 42 -3.69 2.41 12.84
C GLU A 42 -2.72 2.43 11.65
N SER A 43 -2.13 1.29 11.33
CA SER A 43 -1.32 1.12 10.12
C SER A 43 -1.77 -0.10 9.33
N SER A 44 -1.60 -0.04 8.01
CA SER A 44 -1.93 -1.14 7.12
C SER A 44 -0.99 -1.18 5.94
N ILE A 45 -0.70 -2.38 5.44
CA ILE A 45 0.04 -2.58 4.20
C ILE A 45 -0.94 -3.04 3.11
N SER A 46 -0.85 -2.45 1.93
CA SER A 46 -1.65 -2.81 0.76
C SER A 46 -0.77 -3.01 -0.47
N PHE A 47 -1.29 -3.77 -1.43
CA PHE A 47 -0.62 -4.11 -2.68
C PHE A 47 -1.42 -3.57 -3.86
N PRO A 48 -0.77 -3.12 -4.95
CA PRO A 48 -1.48 -2.79 -6.17
C PRO A 48 -2.18 -4.03 -6.71
N SER A 49 -3.41 -3.87 -7.20
CA SER A 49 -4.30 -4.95 -7.65
C SER A 49 -3.77 -5.79 -8.82
N THR A 50 -2.64 -5.40 -9.43
CA THR A 50 -2.16 -5.92 -10.72
C THR A 50 -0.77 -6.58 -10.65
N SER A 51 -0.33 -7.09 -9.49
CA SER A 51 0.99 -7.73 -9.40
C SER A 51 0.99 -9.14 -10.03
N LYS A 52 1.36 -9.23 -11.32
CA LYS A 52 1.74 -10.49 -11.97
C LYS A 52 2.99 -11.04 -11.29
N ALA A 53 2.86 -12.15 -10.58
CA ALA A 53 3.98 -12.89 -10.03
C ALA A 53 4.63 -13.70 -11.15
N LEU A 54 5.85 -13.37 -11.59
CA LEU A 54 6.80 -14.24 -12.31
C LEU A 54 8.02 -13.42 -12.78
N SER A 55 9.06 -13.26 -11.94
CA SER A 55 10.44 -13.01 -12.39
C SER A 55 11.46 -13.26 -11.27
N SER A 56 12.56 -13.93 -11.57
CA SER A 56 13.65 -14.27 -10.62
C SER A 56 14.42 -13.05 -10.08
N SER A 57 14.19 -11.86 -10.66
CA SER A 57 14.42 -10.54 -10.05
C SER A 57 13.05 -9.88 -9.94
N SER A 58 12.44 -9.99 -8.77
CA SER A 58 11.06 -9.56 -8.57
C SER A 58 11.06 -8.10 -8.13
N THR A 59 10.57 -7.21 -8.99
CA THR A 59 10.18 -5.87 -8.53
C THR A 59 8.83 -5.98 -7.85
N LYS A 60 8.70 -5.43 -6.64
CA LYS A 60 7.44 -5.38 -5.90
C LYS A 60 7.16 -3.97 -5.46
N THR A 61 5.90 -3.56 -5.62
CA THR A 61 5.40 -2.28 -5.14
C THR A 61 4.35 -2.56 -4.07
N ALA A 62 4.40 -1.80 -2.98
CA ALA A 62 3.43 -1.86 -1.92
C ALA A 62 3.30 -0.48 -1.27
N SER A 63 2.19 -0.28 -0.57
CA SER A 63 1.92 0.93 0.17
C SER A 63 1.75 0.59 1.65
N LYS A 64 2.27 1.46 2.51
CA LYS A 64 1.97 1.43 3.94
C LYS A 64 1.30 2.73 4.32
N THR A 65 0.13 2.61 4.90
CA THR A 65 -0.67 3.74 5.37
C THR A 65 -0.63 3.78 6.88
N SER A 66 -0.50 4.97 7.45
CA SER A 66 -0.81 5.23 8.86
C SER A 66 -1.91 6.28 8.94
N THR A 67 -2.95 5.98 9.70
CA THR A 67 -4.15 6.80 9.83
C THR A 67 -4.31 7.20 11.28
N TYR A 68 -4.39 8.51 11.52
CA TYR A 68 -4.67 9.06 12.85
C TYR A 68 -6.18 9.20 13.02
N LYS A 69 -6.73 8.57 14.06
CA LYS A 69 -8.15 8.56 14.38
C LYS A 69 -8.41 9.12 15.78
N ASN A 70 -9.53 9.82 15.95
CA ASN A 70 -9.99 10.19 17.29
C ASN A 70 -10.60 8.98 18.02
N ASN A 71 -11.00 9.17 19.28
CA ASN A 71 -11.61 8.12 20.10
C ASN A 71 -12.91 7.53 19.52
N SER A 72 -13.59 8.26 18.64
CA SER A 72 -14.82 7.84 17.97
C SER A 72 -14.54 7.07 16.67
N GLY A 73 -13.26 6.87 16.31
CA GLY A 73 -12.83 6.21 15.08
C GLY A 73 -12.86 7.09 13.82
N LYS A 74 -13.14 8.40 13.95
CA LYS A 74 -13.11 9.34 12.83
C LYS A 74 -11.66 9.60 12.42
N THR A 75 -11.37 9.41 11.13
CA THR A 75 -10.09 9.78 10.54
C THR A 75 -9.87 11.28 10.60
N LEU A 76 -8.75 11.68 11.20
CA LEU A 76 -8.32 13.08 11.26
C LEU A 76 -7.41 13.42 10.08
N TRP A 77 -6.41 12.57 9.86
CA TRP A 77 -5.49 12.61 8.73
C TRP A 77 -4.85 11.25 8.50
N SER A 78 -4.30 11.03 7.31
CA SER A 78 -3.50 9.84 7.01
C SER A 78 -2.28 10.20 6.16
N VAL A 79 -1.27 9.36 6.24
CA VAL A 79 -0.08 9.41 5.40
C VAL A 79 0.16 8.02 4.83
N THR A 80 0.45 7.94 3.53
CA THR A 80 0.78 6.71 2.83
C THR A 80 2.15 6.85 2.19
N VAL A 81 3.04 5.90 2.49
CA VAL A 81 4.28 5.71 1.75
C VAL A 81 4.07 4.61 0.73
N THR A 82 4.39 4.87 -0.53
CA THR A 82 4.40 3.85 -1.58
C THR A 82 5.83 3.59 -1.99
N GLY A 83 6.29 2.37 -1.75
CA GLY A 83 7.63 1.93 -2.07
C GLY A 83 7.65 0.94 -3.23
N SER A 84 8.64 1.05 -4.10
CA SER A 84 8.99 0.00 -5.06
C SER A 84 10.36 -0.55 -4.74
N PHE A 85 10.47 -1.88 -4.75
CA PHE A 85 11.65 -2.61 -4.28
C PHE A 85 12.07 -3.66 -5.30
N THR A 86 13.36 -3.88 -5.45
CA THR A 86 13.93 -5.06 -6.11
C THR A 86 14.46 -6.02 -5.07
N TYR A 87 14.34 -7.33 -5.30
CA TYR A 87 14.91 -8.38 -4.45
C TYR A 87 15.18 -9.65 -5.26
N ASN A 88 16.13 -10.46 -4.80
CA ASN A 88 16.57 -11.68 -5.50
C ASN A 88 16.87 -12.87 -4.57
N GLY A 89 16.39 -12.84 -3.32
CA GLY A 89 16.70 -13.84 -2.29
C GLY A 89 17.94 -13.50 -1.45
N SER A 90 18.94 -12.84 -2.04
CA SER A 90 20.22 -12.52 -1.38
C SER A 90 20.36 -11.04 -1.02
N THR A 91 19.76 -10.14 -1.80
CA THR A 91 19.78 -8.69 -1.59
C THR A 91 18.38 -8.08 -1.80
N SER A 92 18.18 -6.88 -1.29
CA SER A 92 16.99 -6.06 -1.55
C SER A 92 17.36 -4.59 -1.64
N LYS A 93 16.65 -3.82 -2.46
CA LYS A 93 16.87 -2.38 -2.64
C LYS A 93 15.54 -1.67 -2.89
N CYS A 94 15.36 -0.53 -2.23
CA CYS A 94 14.28 0.41 -2.50
C CYS A 94 14.69 1.28 -3.68
N ILE A 95 13.95 1.16 -4.78
CA ILE A 95 14.20 1.89 -6.03
C ILE A 95 13.33 3.14 -6.14
N ARG A 96 12.17 3.17 -5.47
CA ARG A 96 11.26 4.33 -5.45
C ARG A 96 10.58 4.46 -4.10
N SER A 97 10.37 5.69 -3.66
CA SER A 97 9.54 6.04 -2.51
C SER A 97 8.73 7.28 -2.85
N THR A 98 7.43 7.25 -2.63
CA THR A 98 6.53 8.40 -2.78
C THR A 98 5.63 8.53 -1.56
N VAL A 99 5.12 9.74 -1.34
CA VAL A 99 4.21 10.04 -0.24
C VAL A 99 2.90 10.59 -0.77
N SER A 100 1.79 10.20 -0.15
CA SER A 100 0.50 10.87 -0.28
C SER A 100 -0.13 11.06 1.11
N THR A 101 -0.97 12.08 1.24
CA THR A 101 -1.61 12.43 2.51
C THR A 101 -3.09 12.70 2.29
N THR A 102 -3.88 12.51 3.35
CA THR A 102 -5.27 12.99 3.43
C THR A 102 -5.47 13.71 4.76
N CYS A 103 -6.32 14.73 4.79
CA CYS A 103 -6.59 15.51 5.99
C CYS A 103 -8.06 15.98 6.00
N PRO A 104 -9.02 15.05 6.17
CA PRO A 104 -10.44 15.38 6.11
C PRO A 104 -10.93 16.20 7.32
N ASP A 105 -10.23 16.19 8.45
CA ASP A 105 -10.65 16.96 9.62
C ASP A 105 -10.19 18.42 9.54
N ARG A 106 -11.13 19.35 9.70
CA ARG A 106 -10.93 20.81 9.60
C ARG A 106 -9.99 21.39 10.65
N ASN A 107 -9.83 20.71 11.79
CA ASN A 107 -8.97 21.15 12.88
C ASN A 107 -7.53 20.68 12.67
N TRP A 108 -7.23 20.01 11.57
CA TRP A 108 -5.90 19.53 11.24
C TRP A 108 -5.41 20.10 9.91
N LYS A 109 -4.09 20.29 9.81
CA LYS A 109 -3.42 20.70 8.57
C LYS A 109 -2.15 19.91 8.36
N ILE A 110 -1.91 19.47 7.12
CA ILE A 110 -0.59 18.97 6.71
C ILE A 110 0.30 20.18 6.47
N ILE A 111 1.38 20.30 7.25
CA ILE A 111 2.36 21.39 7.12
C ILE A 111 3.36 21.05 6.02
N LYS A 112 3.87 19.82 6.05
CA LYS A 112 4.79 19.29 5.06
C LYS A 112 4.74 17.77 5.02
N SER A 113 5.07 17.22 3.87
CA SER A 113 5.25 15.79 3.68
C SER A 113 6.31 15.53 2.63
N PHE A 114 7.18 14.56 2.87
CA PHE A 114 8.19 14.16 1.90
C PHE A 114 8.52 12.68 2.03
N ALA A 115 8.97 12.10 0.92
CA ALA A 115 9.37 10.71 0.84
C ALA A 115 10.90 10.61 0.72
N ASN A 116 11.46 9.57 1.33
CA ASN A 116 12.87 9.23 1.23
C ASN A 116 13.02 7.74 0.96
N LYS A 117 14.20 7.37 0.47
CA LYS A 117 14.60 5.96 0.31
C LYS A 117 16.01 5.76 0.81
N THR A 118 16.22 4.68 1.56
CA THR A 118 17.52 4.27 2.10
C THR A 118 17.57 2.76 2.07
N ASP A 119 18.63 2.19 1.48
CA ASP A 119 18.81 0.75 1.32
C ASP A 119 17.57 0.06 0.76
N SER A 120 16.97 -0.87 1.52
CA SER A 120 15.73 -1.58 1.18
C SER A 120 14.47 -0.97 1.80
N THR A 121 14.52 0.29 2.24
CA THR A 121 13.43 0.96 2.96
C THR A 121 12.94 2.21 2.23
N ALA A 122 11.62 2.25 1.97
CA ALA A 122 10.88 3.45 1.62
C ALA A 122 10.38 4.11 2.92
N SER A 123 10.59 5.41 3.07
CA SER A 123 10.10 6.18 4.21
C SER A 123 9.28 7.37 3.76
N ALA A 124 8.26 7.75 4.52
CA ALA A 124 7.58 9.04 4.38
C ALA A 124 7.53 9.75 5.72
N THR A 125 7.91 11.02 5.72
CA THR A 125 7.80 11.90 6.88
C THR A 125 6.71 12.93 6.65
N VAL A 126 5.84 13.11 7.65
CA VAL A 126 4.77 14.09 7.65
C VAL A 126 4.82 14.94 8.92
N SER A 127 4.55 16.22 8.78
CA SER A 127 4.33 17.15 9.89
C SER A 127 2.89 17.66 9.81
N THR A 128 2.13 17.51 10.89
CA THR A 128 0.73 17.93 10.97
C THR A 128 0.51 18.87 12.14
N ALA A 129 -0.21 19.96 11.93
CA ALA A 129 -0.62 20.89 12.99
C ALA A 129 -2.09 20.67 13.35
N GLN A 130 -2.38 20.68 14.65
CA GLN A 130 -3.74 20.71 15.19
C GLN A 130 -4.08 22.14 15.60
N TYR A 131 -5.30 22.56 15.28
CA TYR A 131 -5.88 23.85 15.63
C TYR A 131 -7.21 23.65 16.35
N LEU A 132 -7.50 24.53 17.30
CA LEU A 132 -8.80 24.62 17.95
C LEU A 132 -9.26 26.07 17.87
N ASN A 133 -10.41 26.32 17.22
CA ASN A 133 -10.92 27.68 16.99
C ASN A 133 -9.87 28.62 16.37
N GLY A 134 -9.02 28.08 15.48
CA GLY A 134 -7.95 28.84 14.82
C GLY A 134 -6.64 28.96 15.62
N ILE A 135 -6.61 28.56 16.89
CA ILE A 135 -5.42 28.60 17.75
C ILE A 135 -4.58 27.33 17.53
N HIS A 136 -3.28 27.49 17.29
CA HIS A 136 -2.34 26.36 17.17
C HIS A 136 -2.18 25.65 18.51
N MET A 137 -2.51 24.37 18.55
CA MET A 137 -2.44 23.57 19.79
C MET A 137 -1.16 22.76 19.87
N ARG A 138 -0.80 22.07 18.78
CA ARG A 138 0.39 21.22 18.72
C ARG A 138 0.78 20.89 17.28
N THR A 139 2.02 20.46 17.13
CA THR A 139 2.54 19.87 15.89
C THR A 139 2.99 18.45 16.16
N ILE A 140 2.59 17.51 15.30
CA ILE A 140 2.99 16.10 15.35
C ILE A 140 3.86 15.81 14.13
N ASN A 141 5.04 15.26 14.36
CA ASN A 141 5.94 14.79 13.31
C ASN A 141 5.98 13.27 13.32
N ARG A 142 5.78 12.62 12.17
CA ARG A 142 5.82 11.17 12.05
C ARG A 142 6.59 10.73 10.83
N THR A 143 7.36 9.66 10.99
CA THR A 143 8.03 8.97 9.89
C THR A 143 7.54 7.54 9.85
N ILE A 144 6.91 7.16 8.74
CA ILE A 144 6.49 5.79 8.47
C ILE A 144 7.51 5.12 7.56
N LYS A 145 7.76 3.83 7.78
CA LYS A 145 8.74 3.03 7.03
C LYS A 145 8.08 1.78 6.49
N LEU A 146 8.37 1.48 5.22
CA LEU A 146 8.05 0.25 4.54
C LEU A 146 9.36 -0.35 4.02
N THR A 147 9.74 -1.51 4.56
CA THR A 147 11.00 -2.18 4.27
C THR A 147 10.76 -3.48 3.53
N CYS A 148 11.56 -3.75 2.50
CA CYS A 148 11.59 -5.03 1.81
C CYS A 148 12.79 -5.85 2.28
N SER A 149 12.54 -7.12 2.61
CA SER A 149 13.60 -8.08 2.92
C SER A 149 14.18 -8.68 1.63
N LYS A 150 15.32 -9.37 1.78
CA LYS A 150 16.02 -10.08 0.69
C LYS A 150 15.12 -11.14 0.01
N THR A 151 14.19 -11.72 0.77
CA THR A 151 13.22 -12.72 0.27
C THR A 151 11.89 -12.11 -0.20
N GLY A 152 11.76 -10.77 -0.22
CA GLY A 152 10.55 -10.09 -0.73
C GLY A 152 9.42 -9.92 0.29
N LYS A 153 9.63 -10.30 1.56
CA LYS A 153 8.71 -9.98 2.66
C LYS A 153 8.77 -8.49 2.96
N LEU A 154 7.60 -7.87 3.17
CA LEU A 154 7.42 -6.44 3.44
C LEU A 154 6.96 -6.22 4.88
N SER A 155 7.45 -5.14 5.51
CA SER A 155 7.13 -4.74 6.89
C SER A 155 7.15 -3.22 7.08
#